data_AF-X1USL2-F1
#
_entry.id   AF-X1USL2-F1
#
_cell.length_a   1.000
_cell.length_b   1.000
_cell.length_c   1.000
_cell.angle_alpha   90.00
_cell.angle_beta   90.00
_cell.angle_gamma   90.00
#
_symmetry.space_group_name_H-M   'P 1'
#
loop_
_entity.id
_entity.type
_entity.pdbx_description
1 polymer ?
#
loop_
_entity_poly.entity_id
_entity_poly.type
_entity_poly.pdbx_seq_one_letter_code
_entity_poly.pdbx_strand_id
1 'polypeptide(L)'
;ILFAGLSILETSTNSYVCAIGPESTATQRLNFAQSFNPFGAISGVIISQVFILSKLNTMAASQRAALPADELVRIQGLELKVLSLTYVVIGLVMAGLLLAIYFTRMPKLKEDDKRLDFPGTFRRLRKNPNYVWAVTAQFFYVGAQIAVWSFIIRYVMQRMQLDVVIAQLGPNPTTAEIITKLRNLEPIAAGFYNFLEWAGLTALLPRTAEQAGATYYIMSLIAFVLGRFICTGLMKFVKPRNLLTALALIAVVCCLTAIYGQGFIGVYTLVGVSGCMSLMFPTYL
;
A
#
# COMPACT_ATOMS: atom_id res chain seq x y z
N ILE A 1 1.25 17.75 -11.81
CA ILE A 1 2.31 17.28 -12.74
C ILE A 1 2.78 15.87 -12.37
N LEU A 2 3.22 15.60 -11.13
CA LEU A 2 3.65 14.26 -10.70
C LEU A 2 2.57 13.16 -10.85
N PHE A 3 1.32 13.45 -10.45
CA PHE A 3 0.21 12.48 -10.56
C PHE A 3 -0.15 12.13 -12.02
N ALA A 4 -0.01 13.08 -12.94
CA ALA A 4 -0.25 12.82 -14.37
C ALA A 4 0.82 11.89 -14.95
N GLY A 5 2.09 12.09 -14.58
CA GLY A 5 3.19 11.20 -14.97
C GLY A 5 3.00 9.77 -14.46
N LEU A 6 2.55 9.61 -13.21
CA LEU A 6 2.25 8.29 -12.64
C LEU A 6 1.14 7.57 -13.41
N SER A 7 0.05 8.27 -13.72
CA SER A 7 -1.08 7.69 -14.47
C SER A 7 -0.68 7.24 -15.88
N ILE A 8 0.15 8.03 -16.58
CA ILE A 8 0.67 7.69 -17.91
C ILE A 8 1.58 6.46 -17.84
N LEU A 9 2.50 6.42 -16.86
CA LEU A 9 3.40 5.29 -16.67
C LEU A 9 2.61 4.03 -16.34
N GLU A 10 1.63 4.10 -15.44
CA GLU A 10 0.83 2.94 -15.07
C GLU A 10 0.05 2.37 -16.26
N THR A 11 -0.62 3.24 -17.03
CA THR A 11 -1.38 2.83 -18.21
C THR A 11 -0.46 2.23 -19.29
N SER A 12 0.69 2.84 -19.54
CA SER A 12 1.61 2.42 -20.60
C SER A 12 2.42 1.19 -20.22
N THR A 13 2.96 1.14 -19.00
CA THR A 13 3.79 0.04 -18.52
C THR A 13 2.99 -1.23 -18.30
N ASN A 14 1.77 -1.15 -17.74
CA ASN A 14 0.92 -2.33 -17.59
C ASN A 14 0.56 -2.94 -18.95
N SER A 15 0.18 -2.10 -19.92
CA SER A 15 -0.10 -2.53 -21.30
C SER A 15 1.14 -3.15 -21.96
N TYR A 16 2.31 -2.53 -21.79
CA TYR A 16 3.57 -3.02 -22.33
C TYR A 16 3.92 -4.41 -21.77
N VAL A 17 3.89 -4.61 -20.45
CA VAL A 17 4.20 -5.88 -19.76
C VAL A 17 3.28 -7.01 -20.23
N CYS A 18 2.01 -6.70 -20.50
CA CYS A 18 1.06 -7.66 -21.05
C CYS A 18 1.38 -8.06 -22.49
N ALA A 19 2.01 -7.18 -23.28
CA ALA A 19 2.19 -7.39 -24.71
C ALA A 19 3.58 -7.93 -25.11
N ILE A 20 4.64 -7.73 -24.31
CA ILE A 20 6.02 -8.20 -24.58
C ILE A 20 6.18 -9.73 -24.81
N GLY A 21 5.24 -10.56 -24.36
CA GLY A 21 5.34 -12.02 -24.46
C GLY A 21 4.01 -12.70 -24.78
N PRO A 22 3.93 -14.04 -24.73
CA PRO A 22 2.74 -14.80 -25.08
C PRO A 22 1.49 -14.33 -24.31
N GLU A 23 0.35 -14.24 -25.00
CA GLU A 23 -0.92 -13.78 -24.39
C GLU A 23 -1.34 -14.65 -23.20
N SER A 24 -1.10 -15.96 -23.27
CA SER A 24 -1.44 -16.91 -22.20
C SER A 24 -0.77 -16.63 -20.85
N THR A 25 0.36 -15.92 -20.84
CA THR A 25 1.12 -15.58 -19.62
C THR A 25 1.10 -14.09 -19.30
N ALA A 26 0.34 -13.28 -20.04
CA ALA A 26 0.29 -11.83 -19.86
C ALA A 26 -0.10 -11.42 -18.42
N THR A 27 -1.22 -11.97 -17.92
CA THR A 27 -1.69 -11.75 -16.55
C THR A 27 -0.67 -12.17 -15.49
N GLN A 28 0.05 -13.27 -15.72
CA GLN A 28 1.06 -13.76 -14.78
C GLN A 28 2.29 -12.82 -14.73
N ARG A 29 2.77 -12.33 -15.88
CA ARG A 29 3.86 -11.35 -15.95
C ARG A 29 3.49 -10.04 -15.28
N LEU A 30 2.27 -9.56 -15.51
CA LEU A 30 1.76 -8.35 -14.87
C LEU A 30 1.70 -8.50 -13.35
N ASN A 31 1.12 -9.60 -12.86
CA ASN A 31 1.06 -9.89 -11.41
C ASN A 31 2.46 -10.01 -10.79
N PHE A 32 3.39 -10.67 -11.49
CA PHE A 32 4.76 -10.80 -11.02
C PHE A 32 5.47 -9.44 -10.91
N ALA A 33 5.38 -8.60 -11.95
CA ALA A 33 5.93 -7.25 -11.93
C ALA A 33 5.33 -6.41 -10.78
N GLN A 34 4.01 -6.44 -10.62
CA GLN A 34 3.31 -5.71 -9.58
C GLN A 34 3.55 -6.25 -8.16
N SER A 35 4.05 -7.47 -8.01
CA SER A 35 4.45 -8.03 -6.71
C SER A 35 5.71 -7.35 -6.15
N PHE A 36 6.48 -6.65 -6.98
CA PHE A 36 7.60 -5.81 -6.52
C PHE A 36 7.18 -4.44 -6.00
N ASN A 37 5.97 -3.95 -6.32
CA ASN A 37 5.50 -2.64 -5.87
C ASN A 37 5.57 -2.48 -4.33
N PRO A 38 5.12 -3.46 -3.53
CA PRO A 38 5.20 -3.33 -2.09
C PRO A 38 6.61 -3.39 -1.52
N PHE A 39 7.56 -4.08 -2.17
CA PHE A 39 8.98 -4.00 -1.79
C PHE A 39 9.54 -2.59 -1.99
N GLY A 40 9.13 -1.91 -3.06
CA GLY A 40 9.42 -0.49 -3.25
C GLY A 40 8.82 0.38 -2.15
N ALA A 41 7.56 0.13 -1.76
CA ALA A 41 6.91 0.87 -0.68
C ALA A 41 7.58 0.64 0.68
N ILE A 42 7.88 -0.61 1.04
CA ILE A 42 8.54 -0.97 2.30
C ILE A 42 9.95 -0.40 2.35
N SER A 43 10.74 -0.55 1.28
CA SER A 43 12.07 0.04 1.21
C SER A 43 12.02 1.57 1.28
N GLY A 44 11.03 2.20 0.63
CA GLY A 44 10.75 3.62 0.75
C GLY A 44 10.46 4.07 2.19
N VAL A 45 9.64 3.34 2.93
CA VAL A 45 9.35 3.62 4.35
C VAL A 45 10.62 3.48 5.20
N ILE A 46 11.41 2.43 5.02
CA ILE A 46 12.66 2.20 5.77
C ILE A 46 13.69 3.30 5.46
N ILE A 47 13.89 3.64 4.18
CA ILE A 47 14.81 4.71 3.77
C ILE A 47 14.32 6.06 4.33
N SER A 48 13.02 6.35 4.24
CA SER A 48 12.43 7.55 4.82
C SER A 48 12.66 7.62 6.32
N GLN A 49 12.50 6.50 7.05
CA GLN A 49 12.74 6.47 8.48
C GLN A 49 14.22 6.73 8.83
N VAL A 50 15.15 6.07 8.14
CA VAL A 50 16.58 6.15 8.42
C VAL A 50 17.17 7.50 8.03
N PHE A 51 16.75 8.09 6.90
CA PHE A 51 17.36 9.30 6.36
C PHE A 51 16.60 10.59 6.67
N ILE A 52 15.26 10.54 6.76
CA ILE A 52 14.42 11.72 6.96
C ILE A 52 13.99 11.82 8.42
N LEU A 53 13.23 10.84 8.94
CA LEU A 53 12.66 10.91 10.29
C LEU A 53 13.73 10.90 11.39
N SER A 54 14.84 10.17 11.22
CA SER A 54 15.92 10.14 12.23
C SER A 54 16.66 11.48 12.40
N LYS A 55 16.56 12.37 11.40
CA LYS A 55 17.24 13.68 11.35
C LYS A 55 16.28 14.85 11.59
N LEU A 56 14.98 14.59 11.67
CA LEU A 56 13.95 15.59 11.97
C LEU A 56 13.86 15.82 13.48
N ASN A 57 13.65 17.08 13.88
CA ASN A 57 13.50 17.41 15.28
C ASN A 57 12.10 16.98 15.75
N THR A 58 12.01 16.19 16.82
CA THR A 58 10.75 15.59 17.30
C THR A 58 9.97 16.49 18.27
N MET A 59 10.41 17.74 18.45
CA MET A 59 9.78 18.70 19.35
C MET A 59 8.31 18.96 18.95
N ALA A 60 7.41 18.92 19.94
CA ALA A 60 5.99 19.18 19.72
C ALA A 60 5.76 20.62 19.24
N ALA A 61 4.67 20.87 18.51
CA ALA A 61 4.33 22.20 17.99
C ALA A 61 4.25 23.26 19.10
N SER A 62 3.81 22.89 20.30
CA SER A 62 3.77 23.75 21.49
C SER A 62 5.15 24.15 22.01
N GLN A 63 6.13 23.24 21.95
CA GLN A 63 7.53 23.53 22.33
C GLN A 63 8.24 24.36 21.26
N ARG A 64 7.89 24.15 19.98
CA ARG A 64 8.37 25.01 18.88
C ARG A 64 7.84 26.43 19.01
N ALA A 65 6.59 26.63 19.42
CA ALA A 65 6.01 27.97 19.61
C ALA A 65 6.64 28.77 20.77
N ALA A 66 7.31 28.10 21.71
CA ALA A 66 7.99 28.73 22.85
C ALA A 66 9.47 29.08 22.58
N LEU A 67 10.03 28.67 21.43
CA LEU A 67 11.41 28.95 21.06
C LEU A 67 11.56 30.36 20.48
N PRO A 68 12.72 31.01 20.70
CA PRO A 68 13.01 32.30 20.09
C PRO A 68 13.15 32.17 18.55
N ALA A 69 12.80 33.24 17.83
CA ALA A 69 12.61 33.22 16.39
C ALA A 69 13.87 32.83 15.59
N ASP A 70 15.05 33.15 16.11
CA ASP A 70 16.36 32.81 15.56
C ASP A 70 16.66 31.30 15.66
N GLU A 71 16.32 30.67 16.78
CA GLU A 71 16.49 29.23 16.98
C GLU A 71 15.51 28.41 16.12
N LEU A 72 14.29 28.92 15.93
CA LEU A 72 13.30 28.33 15.02
C LEU A 72 13.76 28.32 13.57
N VAL A 73 14.31 29.42 13.06
CA VAL A 73 14.83 29.51 11.69
C VAL A 73 16.01 28.54 11.50
N ARG A 74 16.87 28.37 12.51
CA ARG A 74 17.97 27.42 12.46
C ARG A 74 17.49 25.97 12.41
N ILE A 75 16.48 25.60 13.20
CA ILE A 75 15.88 24.26 13.17
C ILE A 75 15.19 24.02 11.83
N GLN A 76 14.35 24.94 11.36
CA GLN A 76 13.68 24.83 10.06
C GLN A 76 14.67 24.73 8.90
N GLY A 77 15.78 25.49 8.94
CA GLY A 77 16.84 25.43 7.93
C GLY A 77 17.54 24.08 7.87
N LEU A 78 17.76 23.44 9.03
CA LEU A 78 18.31 22.08 9.09
C LEU A 78 17.32 21.04 8.55
N GLU A 79 16.04 21.17 8.89
CA GLU A 79 14.97 20.27 8.40
C GLU A 79 14.79 20.39 6.87
N LEU A 80 14.74 21.62 6.35
CA LEU A 80 14.66 21.90 4.91
C LEU A 80 15.87 21.35 4.16
N LYS A 81 17.07 21.40 4.74
CA LYS A 81 18.28 20.83 4.14
C LYS A 81 18.20 19.31 4.03
N VAL A 82 17.70 18.63 5.06
CA VAL A 82 17.49 17.17 5.05
C VAL A 82 16.43 16.78 4.01
N LEU A 83 15.31 17.51 3.96
CA LEU A 83 14.25 17.28 2.97
C LEU A 83 14.74 17.51 1.54
N SER A 84 15.42 18.64 1.30
CA SER A 84 15.96 19.00 -0.02
C SER A 84 16.96 17.95 -0.52
N LEU A 85 17.89 17.51 0.33
CA LEU A 85 18.83 16.43 -0.01
C LEU A 85 18.09 15.15 -0.41
N THR A 86 17.03 14.79 0.33
CA THR A 86 16.25 13.59 0.04
C THR A 86 15.53 13.70 -1.30
N TYR A 87 14.92 14.84 -1.62
CA TYR A 87 14.28 15.07 -2.92
C TYR A 87 15.27 15.05 -4.08
N VAL A 88 16.48 15.58 -3.90
CA VAL A 88 17.55 15.53 -4.92
C VAL A 88 17.98 14.07 -5.17
N VAL A 89 18.17 13.28 -4.11
CA VAL A 89 18.51 11.85 -4.25
C VAL A 89 17.40 11.09 -4.99
N ILE A 90 16.13 11.31 -4.64
CA ILE A 90 14.99 10.70 -5.38
C ILE A 90 15.03 11.11 -6.85
N GLY A 91 15.27 12.40 -7.14
CA GLY A 91 15.39 12.90 -8.51
C GLY A 91 16.53 12.23 -9.29
N LEU A 92 17.69 12.03 -8.68
CA LEU A 92 18.82 11.32 -9.27
C LEU A 92 18.51 9.84 -9.52
N VAL A 93 17.82 9.17 -8.59
CA VAL A 93 17.36 7.78 -8.77
C VAL A 93 16.38 7.69 -9.94
N MET A 94 15.44 8.62 -10.06
CA MET A 94 14.51 8.68 -11.20
C MET A 94 15.23 8.93 -12.52
N ALA A 95 16.23 9.81 -12.54
CA ALA A 95 17.06 10.05 -13.72
C ALA A 95 17.89 8.79 -14.10
N GLY A 96 18.44 8.08 -13.11
CA GLY A 96 19.13 6.81 -13.31
C GLY A 96 18.21 5.74 -13.90
N LEU A 97 16.97 5.64 -13.41
CA LEU A 97 15.97 4.72 -13.96
C LEU A 97 15.60 5.09 -15.41
N LEU A 98 15.47 6.38 -15.72
CA LEU A 98 15.23 6.86 -17.08
C LEU A 98 16.38 6.48 -18.01
N LEU A 99 17.64 6.64 -17.57
CA LEU A 99 18.82 6.22 -18.33
C LEU A 99 18.86 4.71 -18.52
N ALA A 100 18.57 3.93 -17.47
CA ALA A 100 18.50 2.48 -17.58
C ALA A 100 17.47 2.04 -18.63
N ILE A 101 16.26 2.63 -18.61
CA ILE A 101 15.20 2.40 -19.62
C ILE A 101 15.70 2.76 -21.02
N TYR A 102 16.37 3.91 -21.17
CA TYR A 102 16.90 4.37 -22.45
C TYR A 102 17.96 3.42 -23.02
N PHE A 103 18.81 2.83 -22.19
CA PHE A 103 19.85 1.89 -22.62
C PHE A 103 19.33 0.46 -22.81
N THR A 104 18.25 0.04 -22.12
CA THR A 104 17.62 -1.25 -22.38
C THR A 104 16.91 -1.25 -23.74
N ARG A 105 17.38 -2.09 -24.66
CA ARG A 105 16.70 -2.33 -25.95
C ARG A 105 15.38 -3.07 -25.73
N MET A 106 14.30 -2.30 -25.60
CA MET A 106 12.96 -2.83 -25.49
C MET A 106 12.47 -3.39 -26.83
N PRO A 107 11.97 -4.63 -26.89
CA PRO A 107 11.41 -5.19 -28.12
C PRO A 107 10.25 -4.31 -28.61
N LYS A 108 10.28 -3.97 -29.90
CA LYS A 108 9.23 -3.19 -30.53
C LYS A 108 7.99 -4.07 -30.65
N LEU A 109 6.97 -3.72 -29.89
CA LEU A 109 5.62 -4.20 -30.10
C LEU A 109 5.13 -3.61 -31.41
N LYS A 110 4.96 -4.47 -32.43
CA LYS A 110 4.36 -4.07 -33.70
C LYS A 110 2.87 -3.85 -33.47
N GLU A 111 2.49 -2.60 -33.20
CA GLU A 111 1.13 -2.16 -33.48
C GLU A 111 0.97 -2.13 -35.01
N ASP A 112 0.02 -2.90 -35.51
CA ASP A 112 -0.36 -2.93 -36.91
C ASP A 112 -0.78 -1.49 -37.30
N ASP A 113 -0.19 -0.95 -38.38
CA ASP A 113 -0.19 0.47 -38.79
C ASP A 113 -1.59 0.95 -39.24
N LYS A 114 -2.58 0.83 -38.36
CA LYS A 114 -3.98 1.21 -38.58
C LYS A 114 -4.18 2.63 -38.06
N ARG A 115 -4.77 3.48 -38.90
CA ARG A 115 -5.17 4.84 -38.53
C ARG A 115 -5.89 4.84 -37.16
N LEU A 116 -5.38 5.64 -36.22
CA LEU A 116 -5.94 5.81 -34.89
C LEU A 116 -7.31 6.53 -34.98
N ASP A 117 -8.38 5.74 -35.06
CA ASP A 117 -9.76 6.23 -34.98
C ASP A 117 -10.20 6.21 -33.51
N PHE A 118 -9.92 7.30 -32.78
CA PHE A 118 -10.32 7.45 -31.37
C PHE A 118 -11.84 7.27 -31.16
N PRO A 119 -12.72 7.97 -31.92
CA PRO A 119 -14.17 7.80 -31.80
C PRO A 119 -14.64 6.38 -32.14
N GLY A 120 -14.10 5.78 -33.19
CA GLY A 120 -14.43 4.41 -33.60
C GLY A 120 -13.99 3.37 -32.56
N THR A 121 -12.81 3.56 -31.98
CA THR A 121 -12.26 2.68 -30.93
C THR A 121 -13.10 2.77 -29.66
N PHE A 122 -13.46 3.98 -29.21
CA PHE A 122 -14.32 4.17 -28.04
C PHE A 122 -15.71 3.52 -28.24
N ARG A 123 -16.31 3.70 -29.43
CA ARG A 123 -17.60 3.07 -29.77
C ARG A 123 -17.53 1.55 -29.80
N ARG A 124 -16.42 0.97 -30.27
CA ARG A 124 -16.18 -0.49 -30.29
C ARG A 124 -15.99 -1.04 -28.88
N LEU A 125 -15.16 -0.40 -28.07
CA LEU A 125 -14.90 -0.77 -26.67
C LEU A 125 -16.19 -0.77 -25.85
N ARG A 126 -17.00 0.29 -25.96
CA ARG A 126 -18.29 0.39 -25.25
C ARG A 126 -19.30 -0.69 -25.66
N LYS A 127 -19.20 -1.21 -26.89
CA LYS A 127 -20.07 -2.31 -27.36
C LYS A 127 -19.59 -3.69 -26.92
N ASN A 128 -18.34 -3.83 -26.48
CA ASN A 128 -17.81 -5.10 -26.01
C ASN A 128 -18.29 -5.33 -24.55
N PRO A 129 -19.19 -6.29 -24.29
CA PRO A 129 -19.75 -6.48 -22.96
C PRO A 129 -18.67 -6.87 -21.94
N ASN A 130 -17.66 -7.65 -22.34
CA ASN A 130 -16.57 -8.06 -21.45
C ASN A 130 -15.73 -6.86 -21.00
N TYR A 131 -15.48 -5.89 -21.90
CA TYR A 131 -14.76 -4.67 -21.57
C TYR A 131 -15.54 -3.80 -20.60
N VAL A 132 -16.83 -3.59 -20.83
CA VAL A 132 -17.67 -2.78 -19.94
C VAL A 132 -17.74 -3.42 -18.54
N TRP A 133 -17.92 -4.74 -18.46
CA TRP A 133 -17.89 -5.45 -17.17
C TRP A 133 -16.54 -5.35 -16.46
N ALA A 134 -15.42 -5.43 -17.20
CA ALA A 134 -14.09 -5.24 -16.63
C ALA A 134 -13.88 -3.82 -16.07
N VAL A 135 -14.28 -2.79 -16.80
CA VAL A 135 -14.19 -1.38 -16.34
C VAL A 135 -15.06 -1.16 -15.10
N THR A 136 -16.29 -1.67 -15.09
CA THR A 136 -17.18 -1.58 -13.93
C THR A 136 -16.61 -2.32 -12.72
N ALA A 137 -16.12 -3.55 -12.91
CA ALA A 137 -15.48 -4.32 -11.84
C ALA A 137 -14.24 -3.58 -11.27
N GLN A 138 -13.42 -2.99 -12.13
CA GLN A 138 -12.24 -2.22 -11.73
C GLN A 138 -12.61 -0.99 -10.90
N PHE A 139 -13.66 -0.26 -11.30
CA PHE A 139 -14.16 0.90 -10.54
C PHE A 139 -14.57 0.51 -9.12
N PHE A 140 -15.37 -0.56 -8.97
CA PHE A 140 -15.78 -1.05 -7.65
C PHE A 140 -14.61 -1.61 -6.85
N TYR A 141 -13.67 -2.29 -7.51
CA TYR A 141 -12.47 -2.82 -6.88
C TYR A 141 -11.62 -1.70 -6.26
N VAL A 142 -11.29 -0.65 -7.03
CA VAL A 142 -10.49 0.48 -6.53
C VAL A 142 -11.24 1.22 -5.42
N GLY A 143 -12.55 1.42 -5.57
CA GLY A 143 -13.39 2.02 -4.54
C GLY A 143 -13.39 1.22 -3.24
N ALA A 144 -13.57 -0.10 -3.32
CA ALA A 144 -13.54 -0.99 -2.16
C ALA A 144 -12.15 -1.01 -1.49
N GLN A 145 -11.08 -1.06 -2.29
CA GLN A 145 -9.71 -1.05 -1.77
C GLN A 145 -9.41 0.23 -0.99
N ILE A 146 -9.71 1.39 -1.58
CA ILE A 146 -9.50 2.69 -0.92
C ILE A 146 -10.37 2.79 0.35
N ALA A 147 -11.62 2.33 0.31
CA ALA A 147 -12.50 2.33 1.48
C ALA A 147 -11.93 1.46 2.62
N VAL A 148 -11.53 0.21 2.34
CA VAL A 148 -10.94 -0.68 3.35
C VAL A 148 -9.70 -0.05 3.96
N TRP A 149 -8.78 0.47 3.14
CA TRP A 149 -7.54 1.08 3.61
C TRP A 149 -7.75 2.39 4.37
N SER A 150 -8.73 3.21 3.97
CA SER A 150 -9.03 4.48 4.64
C SER A 150 -9.70 4.27 6.00
N PHE A 151 -10.56 3.24 6.13
CA PHE A 151 -11.33 3.01 7.34
C PHE A 151 -10.72 2.01 8.31
N ILE A 152 -9.74 1.19 7.91
CA ILE A 152 -9.15 0.16 8.78
C ILE A 152 -8.63 0.70 10.11
N ILE A 153 -7.95 1.86 10.11
CA ILE A 153 -7.40 2.46 11.32
C ILE A 153 -8.54 2.80 12.29
N ARG A 154 -9.56 3.51 11.80
CA ARG A 154 -10.73 3.90 12.59
C ARG A 154 -11.54 2.69 13.06
N TYR A 155 -11.67 1.69 12.19
CA TYR A 155 -12.36 0.44 12.47
C TYR A 155 -11.67 -0.32 13.62
N VAL A 156 -10.34 -0.46 13.58
CA VAL A 156 -9.56 -1.10 14.65
C VAL A 156 -9.69 -0.33 15.96
N MET A 157 -9.54 1.00 15.93
CA MET A 157 -9.69 1.84 17.12
C MET A 157 -11.05 1.64 17.80
N GLN A 158 -12.12 1.62 17.01
CA GLN A 158 -13.47 1.45 17.52
C GLN A 158 -13.75 0.01 18.02
N ARG A 159 -13.32 -1.01 17.27
CA ARG A 159 -13.61 -2.42 17.60
C ARG A 159 -12.79 -2.94 18.77
N MET A 160 -11.54 -2.51 18.89
CA MET A 160 -10.67 -2.87 20.02
C MET A 160 -10.82 -1.90 21.20
N GLN A 161 -11.63 -0.86 21.06
CA GLN A 161 -11.81 0.21 22.04
C GLN A 161 -10.47 0.74 22.57
N LEU A 162 -9.52 0.99 21.65
CA LEU A 162 -8.13 1.33 22.01
C LEU A 162 -8.06 2.56 22.91
N ASP A 163 -8.93 3.55 22.69
CA ASP A 163 -9.02 4.74 23.52
C ASP A 163 -9.46 4.42 24.96
N VAL A 164 -10.37 3.45 25.15
CA VAL A 164 -10.81 2.99 26.48
C VAL A 164 -9.69 2.22 27.17
N VAL A 165 -8.98 1.35 26.44
CA VAL A 165 -7.81 0.63 26.95
C VAL A 165 -6.73 1.58 27.45
N ILE A 166 -6.47 2.66 26.70
CA ILE A 166 -5.51 3.70 27.11
C ILE A 166 -6.06 4.48 28.31
N ALA A 167 -7.36 4.81 28.33
CA ALA A 167 -7.99 5.53 29.45
C ALA A 167 -7.96 4.74 30.76
N GLN A 168 -7.95 3.40 30.71
CA GLN A 168 -7.80 2.53 31.89
C GLN A 168 -6.43 2.64 32.57
N LEU A 169 -5.43 3.22 31.90
CA LEU A 169 -4.11 3.46 32.49
C LEU A 169 -4.06 4.66 33.45
N GLY A 170 -5.14 5.44 33.55
CA GLY A 170 -5.23 6.60 34.45
C GLY A 170 -4.90 7.94 33.75
N PRO A 171 -4.86 9.07 34.50
CA PRO A 171 -4.56 10.38 33.93
C PRO A 171 -3.05 10.51 33.62
N ASN A 172 -2.71 10.77 32.36
CA ASN A 172 -1.34 10.92 31.83
C ASN A 172 -0.42 9.69 31.95
N PRO A 173 -0.78 8.56 31.33
CA PRO A 173 0.08 7.38 31.32
C PRO A 173 1.37 7.64 30.53
N THR A 174 2.48 7.06 31.00
CA THR A 174 3.78 7.20 30.35
C THR A 174 3.76 6.47 29.00
N THR A 175 4.47 6.99 27.99
CA THR A 175 4.58 6.34 26.66
C THR A 175 4.97 4.86 26.74
N ALA A 176 5.82 4.49 27.70
CA ALA A 176 6.22 3.10 27.93
C ALA A 176 5.05 2.23 28.41
N GLU A 177 4.20 2.73 29.30
CA GLU A 177 3.03 2.00 29.83
C GLU A 177 1.98 1.77 28.74
N ILE A 178 1.76 2.79 27.90
CA ILE A 178 0.91 2.69 26.72
C ILE A 178 1.44 1.62 25.76
N ILE A 179 2.74 1.65 25.44
CA ILE A 179 3.37 0.66 24.55
C ILE A 179 3.21 -0.75 25.14
N THR A 180 3.50 -0.95 26.42
CA THR A 180 3.40 -2.27 27.06
C THR A 180 1.97 -2.80 27.09
N LYS A 181 0.96 -1.95 27.33
CA LYS A 181 -0.44 -2.37 27.27
C LYS A 181 -0.88 -2.68 25.85
N LEU A 182 -0.64 -1.77 24.91
CA LEU A 182 -1.06 -1.95 23.51
C LEU A 182 -0.35 -3.12 22.83
N ARG A 183 0.94 -3.36 23.16
CA ARG A 183 1.70 -4.51 22.65
C ARG A 183 1.14 -5.84 23.13
N ASN A 184 0.68 -5.90 24.37
CA ASN A 184 0.16 -7.13 24.98
C ASN A 184 -1.35 -7.33 24.80
N LEU A 185 -2.02 -6.45 24.04
CA LEU A 185 -3.44 -6.63 23.71
C LEU A 185 -3.69 -7.90 22.91
N GLU A 186 -2.78 -8.22 22.00
CA GLU A 186 -2.92 -9.39 21.12
C GLU A 186 -1.59 -10.07 20.83
N PRO A 187 -1.57 -11.42 20.71
CA PRO A 187 -0.36 -12.18 20.44
C PRO A 187 0.24 -11.89 19.06
N ILE A 188 -0.60 -11.62 18.05
CA ILE A 188 -0.14 -11.33 16.67
C ILE A 188 0.50 -9.94 16.60
N ALA A 189 -0.15 -8.94 17.20
CA ALA A 189 0.41 -7.59 17.28
C ALA A 189 1.71 -7.60 18.10
N ALA A 190 1.76 -8.32 19.22
CA ALA A 190 2.98 -8.51 20.01
C ALA A 190 4.12 -9.07 19.17
N GLY A 191 3.87 -10.13 18.39
CA GLY A 191 4.85 -10.72 17.48
C GLY A 191 5.35 -9.74 16.43
N PHE A 192 4.45 -8.94 15.85
CA PHE A 192 4.82 -7.89 14.90
C PHE A 192 5.68 -6.79 15.55
N TYR A 193 5.36 -6.36 16.76
CA TYR A 193 6.15 -5.38 17.50
C TYR A 193 7.53 -5.93 17.91
N ASN A 194 7.61 -7.20 18.29
CA ASN A 194 8.90 -7.88 18.53
C ASN A 194 9.78 -7.85 17.27
N PHE A 195 9.18 -8.12 16.11
CA PHE A 195 9.88 -8.04 14.83
C PHE A 195 10.34 -6.62 14.51
N LEU A 196 9.50 -5.61 14.74
CA LEU A 196 9.86 -4.21 14.54
C LEU A 196 11.03 -3.79 15.44
N GLU A 197 11.04 -4.20 16.71
CA GLU A 197 12.16 -3.94 17.61
C GLU A 197 13.45 -4.63 17.16
N TRP A 198 13.36 -5.90 16.75
CA TRP A 198 14.49 -6.63 16.18
C TRP A 198 15.04 -5.95 14.91
N ALA A 199 14.16 -5.41 14.08
CA ALA A 199 14.52 -4.66 12.88
C ALA A 199 15.00 -3.22 13.17
N GLY A 200 15.01 -2.78 14.44
CA GLY A 200 15.40 -1.42 14.83
C GLY A 200 14.35 -0.34 14.48
N LEU A 201 13.12 -0.73 14.15
CA LEU A 201 12.02 0.15 13.73
C LEU A 201 11.16 0.60 14.92
N THR A 202 11.78 1.05 16.01
CA THR A 202 11.10 1.45 17.27
C THR A 202 10.21 2.69 17.13
N ALA A 203 10.36 3.45 16.04
CA ALA A 203 9.47 4.57 15.70
C ALA A 203 8.06 4.12 15.32
N LEU A 204 7.89 2.86 14.89
CA LEU A 204 6.61 2.27 14.51
C LEU A 204 5.89 1.57 15.68
N LEU A 205 6.46 1.62 16.89
CA LEU A 205 5.81 1.11 18.10
C LEU A 205 4.56 1.95 18.43
N PRO A 206 3.51 1.33 18.99
CA PRO A 206 2.23 1.99 19.20
C PRO A 206 2.31 2.91 20.42
N ARG A 207 2.46 4.22 20.18
CA ARG A 207 2.43 5.24 21.25
C ARG A 207 1.04 5.86 21.41
N THR A 208 0.17 5.69 20.41
CA THR A 208 -1.21 6.17 20.39
C THR A 208 -2.15 5.09 19.86
N ALA A 209 -3.45 5.24 20.13
CA ALA A 209 -4.49 4.37 19.54
C ALA A 209 -4.45 4.36 18.01
N GLU A 210 -4.18 5.52 17.39
CA GLU A 210 -4.02 5.64 15.93
C GLU A 210 -2.81 4.85 15.41
N GLN A 211 -1.67 4.90 16.10
CA GLN A 211 -0.48 4.13 15.72
C GLN A 211 -0.68 2.62 15.89
N ALA A 212 -1.41 2.21 16.93
CA ALA A 212 -1.84 0.83 17.06
C ALA A 212 -2.75 0.42 15.88
N GLY A 213 -3.73 1.24 15.50
CA GLY A 213 -4.54 1.00 14.30
C GLY A 213 -3.72 0.96 12.99
N ALA A 214 -2.73 1.84 12.86
CA ALA A 214 -1.80 1.87 11.72
C ALA A 214 -0.95 0.59 11.62
N THR A 215 -0.72 -0.10 12.74
CA THR A 215 -0.04 -1.40 12.74
C THR A 215 -0.84 -2.43 11.94
N TYR A 216 -2.17 -2.49 12.13
CA TYR A 216 -3.03 -3.39 11.36
C TYR A 216 -3.16 -2.99 9.89
N TYR A 217 -3.05 -1.68 9.60
CA TYR A 217 -2.90 -1.22 8.21
C TYR A 217 -1.61 -1.76 7.57
N ILE A 218 -0.47 -1.66 8.27
CA ILE A 218 0.81 -2.21 7.77
C ILE A 218 0.72 -3.73 7.61
N MET A 219 0.12 -4.44 8.57
CA MET A 219 -0.13 -5.89 8.44
C MET A 219 -1.02 -6.23 7.24
N SER A 220 -2.00 -5.37 6.93
CA SER A 220 -2.84 -5.51 5.73
C SER A 220 -2.06 -5.32 4.44
N LEU A 221 -1.13 -4.36 4.41
CA LEU A 221 -0.21 -4.19 3.29
C LEU A 221 0.65 -5.43 3.11
N ILE A 222 1.24 -5.96 4.20
CA ILE A 222 2.04 -7.19 4.18
C ILE A 222 1.22 -8.38 3.67
N ALA A 223 0.01 -8.57 4.19
CA ALA A 223 -0.92 -9.61 3.74
C ALA A 223 -1.27 -9.46 2.25
N PHE A 224 -1.45 -8.23 1.77
CA PHE A 224 -1.66 -7.94 0.36
C PHE A 224 -0.43 -8.35 -0.49
N VAL A 225 0.80 -8.06 -0.04
CA VAL A 225 2.03 -8.48 -0.74
C VAL A 225 2.16 -10.00 -0.79
N LEU A 226 2.04 -10.65 0.36
CA LEU A 226 2.17 -12.10 0.47
C LEU A 226 1.09 -12.79 -0.36
N GLY A 227 -0.14 -12.27 -0.31
CA GLY A 227 -1.24 -12.69 -1.18
C GLY A 227 -0.84 -12.61 -2.65
N ARG A 228 -0.26 -11.50 -3.11
CA ARG A 228 0.21 -11.36 -4.50
C ARG A 228 1.23 -12.43 -4.88
N PHE A 229 2.24 -12.69 -4.05
CA PHE A 229 3.26 -13.69 -4.34
C PHE A 229 2.70 -15.11 -4.40
N ILE A 230 1.94 -15.50 -3.36
CA ILE A 230 1.32 -16.82 -3.27
C ILE A 230 0.44 -17.05 -4.49
N CYS A 231 -0.38 -16.06 -4.82
CA CYS A 231 -1.30 -16.16 -5.92
C CYS A 231 -0.63 -16.15 -7.29
N THR A 232 0.42 -15.35 -7.49
CA THR A 232 1.24 -15.37 -8.71
C THR A 232 1.88 -16.74 -8.91
N GLY A 233 2.34 -17.38 -7.84
CA GLY A 233 2.81 -18.76 -7.86
C GLY A 233 1.70 -19.75 -8.21
N LEU A 234 0.51 -19.57 -7.62
CA LEU A 234 -0.65 -20.42 -7.84
C LEU A 234 -1.22 -20.32 -9.26
N MET A 235 -1.04 -19.19 -9.96
CA MET A 235 -1.41 -19.05 -11.37
C MET A 235 -0.67 -20.01 -12.30
N LYS A 236 0.45 -20.59 -11.86
CA LYS A 236 1.13 -21.67 -12.61
C LYS A 236 0.29 -22.96 -12.63
N PHE A 237 -0.56 -23.17 -11.63
CA PHE A 237 -1.33 -24.40 -11.44
C PHE A 237 -2.83 -24.21 -11.66
N VAL A 238 -3.36 -23.01 -11.40
CA VAL A 238 -4.79 -22.70 -11.44
C VAL A 238 -5.05 -21.57 -12.44
N LYS A 239 -6.10 -21.71 -13.27
CA LYS A 239 -6.51 -20.67 -14.21
C LYS A 239 -6.84 -19.36 -13.47
N PRO A 240 -6.37 -18.18 -13.94
CA PRO A 240 -6.59 -16.89 -13.26
C PRO A 240 -8.07 -16.60 -12.95
N ARG A 241 -8.99 -16.97 -13.85
CA ARG A 241 -10.43 -16.81 -13.66
C ARG A 241 -10.96 -17.53 -12.41
N ASN A 242 -10.54 -18.78 -12.18
CA ASN A 242 -11.01 -19.58 -11.05
C ASN A 242 -10.45 -19.03 -9.74
N LEU A 243 -9.20 -18.58 -9.78
CA LEU A 243 -8.53 -17.97 -8.63
C LEU A 243 -9.19 -16.64 -8.24
N LEU A 244 -9.55 -15.82 -9.24
CA LEU A 244 -10.31 -14.59 -9.05
C LEU A 244 -11.67 -14.86 -8.41
N THR A 245 -12.43 -15.84 -8.91
CA THR A 245 -13.74 -16.18 -8.34
C THR A 245 -13.63 -16.70 -6.90
N ALA A 246 -12.62 -17.51 -6.59
CA ALA A 246 -12.41 -18.02 -5.24
C ALA A 246 -12.07 -16.89 -4.26
N LEU A 247 -11.12 -16.01 -4.63
CA LEU A 247 -10.73 -14.87 -3.79
C LEU A 247 -11.87 -13.85 -3.63
N ALA A 248 -12.70 -13.65 -4.65
CA ALA A 248 -13.87 -12.79 -4.54
C ALA A 248 -14.88 -13.33 -3.52
N LEU A 249 -15.16 -14.64 -3.55
CA LEU A 249 -16.05 -15.27 -2.58
C LEU A 249 -15.49 -15.20 -1.16
N ILE A 250 -14.19 -15.49 -1.00
CA ILE A 250 -13.52 -15.37 0.31
C ILE A 250 -13.58 -13.90 0.79
N ALA A 251 -13.31 -12.93 -0.08
CA ALA A 251 -13.40 -11.52 0.26
C ALA A 251 -14.80 -11.12 0.75
N VAL A 252 -15.87 -11.62 0.09
CA VAL A 252 -17.25 -11.38 0.53
C VAL A 252 -17.50 -11.96 1.92
N VAL A 253 -17.08 -13.20 2.17
CA VAL A 253 -17.20 -13.84 3.49
C VAL A 253 -16.41 -13.07 4.55
N CYS A 254 -15.19 -12.63 4.23
CA CYS A 254 -14.37 -11.81 5.13
C CYS A 254 -15.00 -10.44 5.39
N CYS A 255 -15.62 -9.79 4.39
CA CYS A 255 -16.35 -8.55 4.57
C CYS A 255 -17.58 -8.72 5.46
N LEU A 256 -18.38 -9.77 5.25
CA LEU A 256 -19.53 -10.08 6.10
C LEU A 256 -19.07 -10.35 7.54
N THR A 257 -17.98 -11.10 7.70
CA THR A 257 -17.40 -11.37 9.02
C THR A 257 -16.81 -10.12 9.66
N ALA A 258 -16.28 -9.17 8.89
CA ALA A 258 -15.86 -7.87 9.42
C ALA A 258 -17.07 -7.03 9.87
N ILE A 259 -18.21 -7.11 9.17
CA ILE A 259 -19.41 -6.36 9.56
C ILE A 259 -20.02 -6.93 10.85
N TYR A 260 -20.19 -8.25 10.93
CA TYR A 260 -20.90 -8.92 12.02
C TYR A 260 -20.00 -9.44 13.15
N GLY A 261 -18.71 -9.61 12.88
CA GLY A 261 -17.73 -10.12 13.85
C GLY A 261 -17.45 -9.09 14.95
N GLN A 262 -17.30 -9.59 16.18
CA GLN A 262 -16.93 -8.78 17.33
C GLN A 262 -15.46 -8.99 17.71
N GLY A 263 -14.85 -7.94 18.27
CA GLY A 263 -13.48 -7.93 18.75
C GLY A 263 -12.45 -8.26 17.67
N PHE A 264 -11.52 -9.14 18.02
CA PHE A 264 -10.33 -9.47 17.24
C PHE A 264 -10.62 -10.12 15.89
N ILE A 265 -11.66 -10.96 15.82
CA ILE A 265 -12.03 -11.70 14.60
C ILE A 265 -12.35 -10.72 13.48
N GLY A 266 -13.12 -9.67 13.76
CA GLY A 266 -13.50 -8.67 12.77
C GLY A 266 -12.29 -7.93 12.18
N VAL A 267 -11.27 -7.65 13.00
CA VAL A 267 -10.04 -6.99 12.57
C VAL A 267 -9.20 -7.94 11.72
N TYR A 268 -9.02 -9.19 12.12
CA TYR A 268 -8.28 -10.17 11.31
C TYR A 268 -8.94 -10.45 9.97
N THR A 269 -10.27 -10.54 9.93
CA THR A 269 -10.97 -10.72 8.66
C THR A 269 -10.83 -9.49 7.77
N LEU A 270 -10.78 -8.28 8.32
CA LEU A 270 -10.55 -7.06 7.54
C LEU A 270 -9.12 -7.01 6.95
N VAL A 271 -8.11 -7.44 7.73
CA VAL A 271 -6.74 -7.65 7.22
C VAL A 271 -6.73 -8.71 6.10
N GLY A 272 -7.49 -9.80 6.29
CA GLY A 272 -7.66 -10.87 5.30
C GLY A 272 -8.33 -10.42 4.00
N VAL A 273 -9.27 -9.47 4.05
CA VAL A 273 -9.87 -8.85 2.85
C VAL A 273 -8.78 -8.24 1.96
N SER A 274 -7.80 -7.57 2.56
CA SER A 274 -6.67 -7.00 1.81
C SER A 274 -5.85 -8.09 1.12
N GLY A 275 -5.60 -9.22 1.78
CA GLY A 275 -4.96 -10.38 1.16
C GLY A 275 -5.75 -10.92 -0.05
N CYS A 276 -7.08 -10.94 0.02
CA CYS A 276 -7.93 -11.42 -1.07
C CYS A 276 -8.02 -10.44 -2.24
N MET A 277 -7.92 -9.13 -1.97
CA MET A 277 -7.91 -8.09 -3.00
C MET A 277 -6.63 -8.09 -3.86
N SER A 278 -5.56 -8.78 -3.42
CA SER A 278 -4.23 -8.78 -4.04
C SER A 278 -4.19 -9.04 -5.55
N LEU A 279 -5.04 -9.93 -6.07
CA LEU A 279 -5.07 -10.39 -7.47
C LEU A 279 -6.12 -9.73 -8.37
N MET A 280 -7.03 -8.95 -7.81
CA MET A 280 -8.20 -8.51 -8.56
C MET A 280 -7.79 -7.56 -9.70
N PHE A 281 -6.96 -6.56 -9.41
CA PHE A 281 -6.51 -5.56 -10.39
C PHE A 281 -5.90 -6.15 -11.69
N PRO A 282 -4.97 -7.12 -11.64
CA PRO A 282 -4.28 -7.56 -12.86
C PRO A 282 -5.06 -8.60 -13.67
N THR A 283 -6.11 -9.19 -13.09
CA THR A 283 -6.88 -10.28 -13.71
C THR A 283 -8.10 -9.75 -14.49
N TYR A 284 -8.49 -8.50 -14.28
CA TYR A 284 -9.56 -7.84 -15.06
C TYR A 284 -9.09 -7.27 -16.41
N LEU A 285 -7.76 -7.19 -16.63
CA LEU A 285 -7.11 -6.82 -17.90
C LEU A 285 -6.96 -8.04 -18.81
#